data_AF-A0A2U2ZCC9-F1
#
_entry.id   AF-A0A2U2ZCC9-F1
#
_cell.length_a   1.000
_cell.length_b   1.000
_cell.length_c   1.000
_cell.angle_alpha   90.00
_cell.angle_beta   90.00
_cell.angle_gamma   90.00
#
_symmetry.space_group_name_H-M   'P 1'
#
loop_
_entity.id
_entity.type
_entity.pdbx_description
1 polymer ?
#
loop_
_entity_poly.entity_id
_entity_poly.type
_entity_poly.pdbx_seq_one_letter_code
_entity_poly.pdbx_strand_id
1 'polypeptide(L)' 'MAASGTGVMIIRVWVEEGSAQPLRAHIRLTDDVASGVERSMTLTRVNAVCRVVQEWLEEVLTDPDGG' A
#
# COMPACT_ATOMS: atom_id res chain seq x y z
N MET A 1 -24.18 13.10 -5.12
CA MET A 1 -23.66 11.74 -5.32
C MET A 1 -22.43 11.65 -4.45
N ALA A 2 -22.43 10.78 -3.43
CA ALA A 2 -21.28 10.65 -2.54
C ALA A 2 -20.08 10.19 -3.36
N ALA A 3 -18.94 10.87 -3.25
CA ALA A 3 -17.71 10.40 -3.85
C ALA A 3 -17.37 9.07 -3.16
N SER A 4 -17.35 7.98 -3.92
CA SER A 4 -16.77 6.74 -3.45
C SER A 4 -15.25 6.94 -3.52
N GLY A 5 -14.60 7.11 -2.38
CA GLY A 5 -13.15 7.32 -2.29
C GLY A 5 -12.39 6.34 -3.15
N THR A 6 -11.54 6.89 -4.00
CA THR A 6 -10.67 6.10 -4.87
C THR A 6 -9.24 6.29 -4.38
N GLY A 7 -8.56 5.19 -4.09
CA GLY A 7 -7.15 5.19 -3.71
C GLY A 7 -6.36 4.22 -4.58
N VAL A 8 -5.07 4.49 -4.77
CA VAL A 8 -4.16 3.64 -5.54
C VAL A 8 -3.04 3.12 -4.65
N MET A 9 -2.90 1.80 -4.58
CA MET A 9 -1.77 1.11 -3.97
C MET A 9 -0.98 0.36 -5.04
N ILE A 10 0.32 0.65 -5.13
CA ILE A 10 1.25 -0.03 -6.03
C ILE A 10 2.18 -0.90 -5.18
N ILE A 11 2.24 -2.20 -5.49
CA ILE A 11 3.16 -3.15 -4.87
C ILE A 11 4.13 -3.66 -5.94
N ARG A 12 5.41 -3.34 -5.81
CA ARG A 12 6.49 -3.91 -6.63
C ARG A 12 7.21 -4.98 -5.84
N VAL A 13 7.25 -6.20 -6.39
CA VAL A 13 7.85 -7.36 -5.72
C VAL A 13 9.00 -7.90 -6.53
N TRP A 14 10.09 -8.27 -5.86
CA TRP A 14 11.20 -9.00 -6.44
C TRP A 14 11.82 -9.94 -5.43
N VAL A 15 12.59 -10.90 -5.94
CA VAL A 15 13.38 -11.84 -5.13
C VAL A 15 14.80 -11.30 -5.01
N GLU A 16 15.30 -11.18 -3.79
CA GLU A 16 16.70 -10.88 -3.51
C GLU A 16 17.47 -12.18 -3.30
N GLU A 17 18.27 -12.55 -4.29
CA GLU A 17 19.11 -13.74 -4.25
C GLU A 17 20.14 -13.66 -3.11
N GLY A 18 20.41 -14.81 -2.47
CA GLY A 18 21.35 -14.89 -1.35
C GLY A 18 20.82 -14.34 -0.01
N SER A 19 19.60 -13.80 0.03
CA SER A 19 18.99 -13.33 1.27
C SER A 19 18.26 -14.46 2.02
N ALA A 20 18.42 -14.50 3.35
CA ALA A 20 17.66 -15.42 4.22
C ALA A 20 16.14 -15.10 4.26
N GLN A 21 15.76 -13.89 3.83
CA GLN A 21 14.38 -13.49 3.56
C GLN A 21 14.32 -12.99 2.12
N PRO A 22 14.03 -13.84 1.14
CA PRO A 22 14.22 -13.49 -0.28
C PRO A 22 13.20 -12.47 -0.80
N LEU A 23 12.05 -12.32 -0.14
CA LEU A 23 11.03 -11.37 -0.58
C LEU A 23 11.50 -9.93 -0.39
N ARG A 24 11.31 -9.11 -1.42
CA ARG A 24 11.31 -7.65 -1.33
C ARG A 24 10.01 -7.15 -1.92
N ALA A 25 9.28 -6.38 -1.14
CA ALA A 25 8.05 -5.73 -1.57
C ALA A 25 8.14 -4.25 -1.27
N HIS A 26 8.16 -3.42 -2.30
CA HIS A 26 8.05 -1.98 -2.18
C HIS A 26 6.60 -1.57 -2.41
N ILE A 27 6.00 -0.95 -1.40
CA ILE A 27 4.60 -0.51 -1.41
C ILE A 27 4.61 1.01 -1.48
N ARG A 28 3.81 1.55 -2.40
CA ARG A 28 3.52 2.98 -2.52
C ARG A 28 2.01 3.20 -2.48
N LEU A 29 1.57 4.14 -1.64
CA LEU A 29 0.17 4.55 -1.49
C LEU A 29 0.01 5.96 -2.08
N THR A 30 -1.10 6.21 -2.76
CA THR A 30 -1.47 7.52 -3.30
C THR A 30 -2.99 7.68 -3.18
N ASP A 31 -3.41 8.70 -2.45
CA ASP A 31 -4.78 9.22 -2.39
C ASP A 31 -5.00 10.25 -3.53
N ASP A 32 -6.26 10.53 -3.83
CA ASP A 32 -6.74 11.06 -5.11
C ASP A 32 -6.01 12.36 -5.57
N VAL A 33 -5.06 12.19 -6.51
CA VAL A 33 -4.58 13.08 -7.59
C VAL A 33 -4.19 14.54 -7.29
N ALA A 34 -4.44 15.12 -6.11
CA ALA A 34 -4.27 16.56 -5.86
C ALA A 34 -3.27 16.92 -4.73
N SER A 35 -3.00 16.03 -3.77
CA SER A 35 -2.33 16.43 -2.51
C SER A 35 -1.08 15.62 -2.13
N GLY A 36 -0.41 14.93 -3.05
CA GLY A 36 1.03 14.63 -2.93
C GLY A 36 1.52 13.86 -1.69
N VAL A 37 0.65 13.20 -0.91
CA VAL A 37 1.07 12.39 0.22
C VAL A 37 1.49 11.01 -0.28
N GLU A 38 2.75 10.92 -0.73
CA GLU A 38 3.33 9.64 -1.12
C GLU A 38 3.88 8.93 0.12
N ARG A 39 3.14 7.93 0.62
CA ARG A 39 3.68 6.99 1.63
C ARG A 39 4.31 5.82 0.91
N SER A 40 5.61 5.60 1.12
CA SER A 40 6.32 4.44 0.59
C SER A 40 6.99 3.63 1.71
N MET A 41 7.03 2.31 1.55
CA MET A 41 7.69 1.40 2.48
C MET A 41 8.22 0.15 1.78
N THR A 42 9.28 -0.44 2.33
CA THR A 42 9.84 -1.72 1.85
C THR A 42 9.70 -2.79 2.91
N LEU A 43 9.14 -3.94 2.53
CA LEU A 43 8.86 -5.07 3.40
C LEU A 43 9.55 -6.33 2.88
N THR A 44 9.97 -7.20 3.81
CA THR A 44 10.68 -8.45 3.49
C THR A 44 9.90 -9.72 3.86
N ARG A 45 8.70 -9.55 4.44
CA ARG A 45 7.88 -10.67 4.96
C ARG A 45 6.49 -10.64 4.34
N VAL A 46 6.02 -11.79 3.87
CA VAL A 46 4.69 -11.95 3.26
C VAL A 46 3.59 -11.43 4.17
N ASN A 47 3.57 -11.86 5.44
CA ASN A 47 2.54 -11.45 6.39
C ASN A 47 2.52 -9.94 6.66
N ALA A 48 3.68 -9.27 6.58
CA ALA A 48 3.74 -7.82 6.72
C ALA A 48 3.12 -7.12 5.50
N VAL A 49 3.36 -7.64 4.29
CA VAL A 49 2.73 -7.14 3.06
C VAL A 49 1.21 -7.31 3.14
N CYS A 50 0.73 -8.51 3.49
CA CYS A 50 -0.70 -8.79 3.61
C CYS A 50 -1.38 -7.89 4.64
N ARG A 51 -0.72 -7.64 5.78
CA ARG A 51 -1.23 -6.74 6.82
C ARG A 51 -1.39 -5.32 6.33
N VAL A 52 -0.40 -4.77 5.62
CA VAL A 52 -0.47 -3.41 5.07
C VAL A 52 -1.59 -3.28 4.04
N VAL A 53 -1.76 -4.30 3.18
CA VAL A 53 -2.88 -4.34 2.23
C VAL A 53 -4.21 -4.32 2.96
N GLN A 54 -4.35 -5.12 4.02
CA GLN A 54 -5.59 -5.18 4.80
C GLN A 54 -5.90 -3.85 5.49
N GLU A 55 -4.92 -3.28 6.22
CA GLU A 55 -5.08 -2.01 6.92
C GLU A 55 -5.48 -0.88 5.94
N TRP A 56 -4.86 -0.82 4.76
CA TRP A 56 -5.20 0.17 3.75
C TRP A 56 -6.62 -0.01 3.18
N LEU A 57 -7.06 -1.25 2.94
CA LEU A 57 -8.43 -1.50 2.48
C LEU A 57 -9.46 -1.11 3.55
N GLU A 58 -9.16 -1.37 4.82
CA GLU A 58 -10.00 -0.95 5.96
C GLU A 58 -10.08 0.58 6.06
N GLU A 59 -8.97 1.30 5.82
CA GLU A 59 -8.93 2.77 5.73
C GLU A 59 -9.84 3.29 4.61
N VAL A 60 -9.71 2.78 3.39
CA VAL A 60 -10.54 3.19 2.23
C VAL A 60 -12.03 2.90 2.45
N LEU A 61 -12.37 1.81 3.14
CA LEU A 61 -13.75 1.49 3.49
C LEU A 61 -14.34 2.42 4.57
N THR A 62 -13.49 2.96 5.44
CA THR A 62 -13.91 3.77 6.60
C THR A 62 -13.91 5.26 6.29
N ASP A 63 -13.05 5.71 5.38
CA ASP A 63 -12.93 7.09 4.93
C ASP A 63 -12.97 7.19 3.40
N PRO A 64 -14.18 7.22 2.80
CA PRO A 64 -14.34 7.35 1.35
C PRO A 64 -14.08 8.78 0.84
N ASP A 65 -13.77 9.76 1.69
CA ASP A 65 -13.54 11.14 1.21
C ASP A 65 -12.06 11.55 1.31
N GLY A 66 -11.21 10.77 2.01
CA GLY A 66 -9.78 11.01 2.15
C GLY A 66 -9.50 12.26 2.98
N GLY A 67 -9.11 12.08 4.25
CA GLY A 67 -8.74 13.17 5.17
C GLY A 67 -7.77 14.22 4.64
#